data_AF-A0AAE3J5L8-F1
#
_entry.id   AF-A0AAE3J5L8-F1
#
_cell.length_a   1.000
_cell.length_b   1.000
_cell.length_c   1.000
_cell.angle_alpha   90.00
_cell.angle_beta   90.00
_cell.angle_gamma   90.00
#
_symmetry.space_group_name_H-M   'P 1'
#
loop_
_entity.id
_entity.type
_entity.pdbx_description
1 polymer ?
#
loop_
_entity_poly.entity_id
_entity_poly.type
_entity_poly.pdbx_seq_one_letter_code
_entity_poly.pdbx_strand_id
1 'polypeptide(L)'
;MSNAKVKIHTQAGDFTVTGAVSLRNRLRGKSAYQNSLFEVNMERKMDQEYTRSVQQIKNMNLQLEERADAVRLSILGKDSKGKGDNSLDAVNDFRKENTMELVDPLDIKTLIDENEVKRNTLLSELDTQLKVSNATTFIEI
;
A
#
# COMPACT_ATOMS: atom_id res chain seq x y z
N MET A 1 17.09 -29.82 -26.60
CA MET A 1 17.03 -29.32 -25.20
C MET A 1 17.68 -27.94 -25.21
N SER A 2 17.25 -26.88 -24.50
CA SER A 2 17.88 -26.63 -23.18
C SER A 2 17.38 -25.38 -22.42
N ASN A 3 16.25 -24.73 -22.75
CA ASN A 3 15.84 -23.51 -21.99
C ASN A 3 15.50 -23.80 -20.51
N ALA A 4 15.17 -25.05 -20.18
CA ALA A 4 14.95 -25.49 -18.80
C ALA A 4 16.24 -25.81 -18.03
N LYS A 5 17.39 -25.94 -18.71
CA LYS A 5 18.70 -26.22 -18.09
C LYS A 5 19.61 -24.99 -18.01
N VAL A 6 19.46 -24.06 -18.96
CA VAL A 6 20.17 -22.78 -18.93
C VAL A 6 19.59 -21.92 -17.80
N LYS A 7 20.47 -21.43 -16.92
CA LYS A 7 20.12 -20.57 -15.79
C LYS A 7 20.57 -19.14 -16.07
N ILE A 8 19.78 -18.19 -15.60
CA ILE A 8 20.14 -16.78 -15.47
C ILE A 8 20.29 -16.43 -14.00
N HIS A 9 21.23 -15.56 -13.68
CA HIS A 9 21.42 -15.03 -12.33
C HIS A 9 20.82 -13.62 -12.24
N THR A 10 20.09 -13.38 -11.15
CA THR A 10 19.53 -12.06 -10.79
C THR A 10 19.75 -11.83 -9.29
N GLN A 11 19.50 -10.61 -8.80
CA GLN A 11 19.61 -10.37 -7.36
C GLN A 11 18.57 -11.13 -6.53
N ALA A 12 17.45 -11.54 -7.14
CA ALA A 12 16.42 -12.36 -6.52
C ALA A 12 16.77 -13.88 -6.51
N GLY A 13 17.87 -14.26 -7.17
CA GLY A 13 18.35 -15.63 -7.24
C GLY A 13 18.44 -16.18 -8.67
N ASP A 14 18.61 -17.50 -8.72
CA ASP A 14 18.84 -18.24 -9.96
C ASP A 14 17.53 -18.73 -10.56
N PHE A 15 17.28 -18.36 -11.80
CA PHE A 15 16.10 -18.79 -12.54
C PHE A 15 16.51 -19.57 -13.78
N THR A 16 15.77 -20.63 -14.11
CA THR A 16 15.87 -21.21 -15.46
C THR A 16 15.35 -20.19 -16.48
N VAL A 17 15.83 -20.21 -17.73
CA VAL A 17 15.35 -19.27 -18.77
C VAL A 17 13.82 -19.35 -18.90
N THR A 18 13.25 -20.55 -18.86
CA THR A 18 11.78 -20.75 -18.85
C THR A 18 11.11 -20.15 -17.61
N GLY A 19 11.70 -20.32 -16.42
CA GLY A 19 11.20 -19.73 -15.17
C GLY A 19 11.25 -18.20 -15.19
N ALA A 20 12.35 -17.63 -15.70
CA ALA A 20 12.56 -16.21 -15.86
C ALA A 20 11.58 -15.56 -16.86
N VAL A 21 11.33 -16.20 -18.00
CA VAL A 21 10.31 -15.74 -18.97
C VAL A 21 8.92 -15.76 -18.34
N SER A 22 8.60 -16.81 -17.59
CA SER A 22 7.30 -16.94 -16.91
C SER A 22 7.13 -15.86 -15.84
N LEU A 23 8.16 -15.63 -15.02
CA LEU A 23 8.17 -14.59 -14.00
C LEU A 23 8.06 -13.19 -14.63
N ARG A 24 8.85 -12.89 -15.66
CA ARG A 24 8.77 -11.63 -16.41
C ARG A 24 7.36 -11.38 -16.95
N ASN A 25 6.75 -12.38 -17.59
CA ASN A 25 5.41 -12.24 -18.17
C ASN A 25 4.36 -11.99 -17.08
N ARG A 26 4.48 -12.65 -15.92
CA ARG A 26 3.65 -12.41 -14.74
C ARG A 26 3.83 -10.99 -14.19
N LEU A 27 5.06 -10.53 -13.99
CA LEU A 27 5.36 -9.18 -13.49
C LEU A 27 4.87 -8.07 -14.44
N ARG A 28 4.82 -8.32 -15.76
CA ARG A 28 4.25 -7.38 -16.75
C ARG A 28 2.72 -7.42 -16.85
N GLY A 29 2.03 -8.21 -16.04
CA GLY A 29 0.59 -8.37 -16.14
C GLY A 29 0.13 -9.13 -17.39
N LYS A 30 1.03 -9.78 -18.13
CA LYS A 30 0.75 -10.52 -19.38
C LYS A 30 0.44 -11.99 -19.13
N SER A 31 0.11 -12.37 -17.90
CA SER A 31 -0.28 -13.75 -17.59
C SER A 31 -1.70 -14.01 -18.09
N ALA A 32 -1.90 -15.15 -18.76
CA ALA A 32 -3.23 -15.60 -19.21
C ALA A 32 -4.21 -15.83 -18.05
N TYR A 33 -3.70 -15.94 -16.81
CA TYR A 33 -4.50 -16.11 -15.61
C TYR A 33 -4.65 -14.77 -14.89
N GLN A 34 -5.83 -14.14 -14.97
CA GLN A 34 -6.16 -12.89 -14.26
C GLN A 34 -5.93 -12.96 -12.73
N ASN A 35 -6.08 -14.16 -12.13
CA ASN A 35 -5.82 -14.38 -10.70
C ASN A 35 -4.35 -14.64 -10.34
N SER A 36 -3.43 -14.71 -11.32
CA SER A 36 -2.01 -15.00 -11.05
C SER A 36 -1.18 -13.77 -10.65
N LEU A 37 -1.77 -12.58 -10.69
CA LEU A 37 -1.13 -11.32 -10.32
C LEU A 37 -1.26 -11.06 -8.82
N PHE A 38 -0.82 -12.02 -8.01
CA PHE A 38 -0.88 -11.94 -6.55
C PHE A 38 -0.28 -10.64 -6.02
N GLU A 39 0.89 -10.24 -6.52
CA GLU A 39 1.60 -9.03 -6.09
C GLU A 39 0.76 -7.76 -6.36
N VAL A 40 0.21 -7.64 -7.57
CA VAL A 40 -0.65 -6.50 -7.94
C VAL A 40 -1.96 -6.51 -7.15
N ASN A 41 -2.52 -7.70 -6.90
CA ASN A 41 -3.74 -7.85 -6.11
C ASN A 41 -3.51 -7.51 -4.63
N MET A 42 -2.35 -7.88 -4.09
CA MET A 42 -1.93 -7.61 -2.72
C MET A 42 -1.69 -6.10 -2.53
N GLU A 43 -0.93 -5.46 -3.41
CA GLU A 43 -0.71 -4.01 -3.40
C GLU A 43 -2.05 -3.25 -3.45
N ARG A 44 -2.94 -3.63 -4.37
CA ARG A 44 -4.28 -3.04 -4.46
C ARG A 44 -5.09 -3.23 -3.19
N LYS A 45 -5.03 -4.42 -2.58
CA LYS A 45 -5.79 -4.70 -1.36
C LYS A 45 -5.24 -3.90 -0.18
N MET A 46 -3.93 -3.76 -0.08
CA MET A 46 -3.27 -2.91 0.92
C MET A 46 -3.69 -1.44 0.78
N ASP A 47 -3.68 -0.89 -0.43
CA ASP A 47 -4.11 0.49 -0.70
C ASP A 47 -5.60 0.71 -0.36
N GLN A 48 -6.45 -0.27 -0.68
CA GLN A 48 -7.87 -0.25 -0.33
C GLN A 48 -8.10 -0.23 1.18
N GLU A 49 -7.42 -1.09 1.95
CA GLU A 49 -7.58 -1.12 3.41
C GLU A 49 -7.02 0.14 4.07
N TYR A 50 -5.90 0.67 3.56
CA TYR A 50 -5.35 1.95 4.01
C TYR A 50 -6.36 3.09 3.79
N THR A 51 -6.86 3.23 2.57
CA THR A 51 -7.84 4.26 2.21
C THR A 51 -9.11 4.15 3.04
N ARG A 52 -9.60 2.91 3.25
CA ARG A 52 -10.77 2.65 4.09
C ARG A 52 -10.54 3.09 5.54
N SER A 53 -9.38 2.79 6.10
CA SER A 53 -9.02 3.15 7.47
C SER A 53 -8.92 4.66 7.65
N VAL A 54 -8.28 5.35 6.70
CA VAL A 54 -8.22 6.83 6.66
C VAL A 54 -9.63 7.42 6.59
N GLN A 55 -10.50 6.91 5.72
CA GLN A 55 -11.88 7.40 5.60
C GLN A 55 -12.69 7.16 6.87
N GLN A 56 -12.53 5.99 7.50
CA GLN A 56 -13.22 5.67 8.74
C GLN A 56 -12.84 6.65 9.84
N ILE A 57 -11.53 6.91 10.02
CA ILE A 57 -11.04 7.86 11.02
C ILE A 57 -11.50 9.27 10.73
N LYS A 58 -11.47 9.70 9.46
CA LYS A 58 -11.98 11.00 9.06
C LYS A 58 -13.47 11.16 9.41
N ASN A 59 -14.27 10.14 9.15
CA ASN A 59 -15.70 10.16 9.47
C ASN A 59 -15.95 10.16 10.98
N MET A 60 -15.19 9.37 11.75
CA MET A 60 -15.30 9.31 13.21
C MET A 60 -14.88 10.64 13.85
N ASN A 61 -13.82 11.27 13.36
CA ASN A 61 -13.37 12.59 13.83
C ASN A 61 -14.36 13.70 13.45
N LEU A 62 -15.00 13.61 12.27
CA LEU A 62 -16.05 14.56 11.89
C LEU A 62 -17.28 14.45 12.79
N GLN A 63 -17.71 13.23 13.11
CA GLN A 63 -18.79 13.00 14.09
C GLN A 63 -18.41 13.49 15.49
N LEU A 64 -17.14 13.37 15.86
CA LEU A 64 -16.65 13.89 17.13
C LEU A 64 -16.74 15.42 17.19
N GLU A 65 -16.35 16.12 16.11
CA GLU A 65 -16.48 17.58 16.01
C GLU A 65 -17.96 18.01 16.09
N GLU A 66 -18.87 17.33 15.37
CA GLU A 66 -20.30 17.61 15.45
C GLU A 66 -20.86 17.43 16.88
N ARG A 67 -20.40 16.41 17.60
CA ARG A 67 -20.76 16.19 19.01
C ARG A 67 -20.15 17.25 19.92
N ALA A 68 -18.91 17.63 19.69
CA ALA A 68 -18.23 18.69 20.45
C ALA A 68 -18.96 20.03 20.28
N ASP A 69 -19.39 20.36 19.07
CA ASP A 69 -20.20 21.55 18.77
C ASP A 69 -21.58 21.50 19.42
N ALA A 70 -22.24 20.33 19.45
CA ALA A 70 -23.51 20.14 20.15
C ALA A 70 -23.35 20.33 21.67
N VAL A 71 -22.28 19.80 22.28
CA VAL A 71 -21.97 20.01 23.70
C VAL A 71 -21.70 21.48 23.96
N ARG A 72 -20.89 22.15 23.12
CA ARG A 72 -20.63 23.59 23.20
C ARG A 72 -21.92 24.41 23.16
N LEU A 73 -22.82 24.14 22.22
CA LEU A 73 -24.13 24.80 22.11
C LEU A 73 -25.00 24.55 23.34
N SER A 74 -24.99 23.33 23.90
CA SER A 74 -25.76 22.99 25.09
C SER A 74 -25.30 23.77 26.32
N ILE A 75 -23.99 24.01 26.46
CA ILE A 75 -23.43 24.76 27.60
C ILE A 75 -23.67 26.27 27.42
N LEU A 76 -23.46 26.79 26.20
CA LEU A 76 -23.76 28.20 25.87
C LEU A 76 -25.24 28.56 25.99
N GLY A 77 -26.14 27.61 25.69
CA GLY A 77 -27.59 27.82 25.75
C GLY A 77 -28.18 27.76 27.17
N LYS A 78 -27.49 27.18 28.15
CA LYS A 78 -28.05 26.93 29.48
C LYS A 78 -27.71 27.99 30.53
N ASP A 79 -26.62 28.75 30.41
CA ASP A 79 -26.23 29.75 31.41
C ASP A 79 -25.53 30.99 30.79
N SER A 80 -26.31 31.99 30.36
CA SER A 80 -25.80 33.29 29.90
C SER A 80 -25.34 34.23 31.04
N LYS A 81 -25.00 33.69 32.23
CA LYS A 81 -24.49 34.49 33.36
C LYS A 81 -23.25 33.83 34.01
N GLY A 82 -22.09 34.01 33.37
CA GLY A 82 -20.84 34.16 34.13
C GLY A 82 -19.80 33.04 34.14
N LYS A 83 -19.82 32.05 33.22
CA LYS A 83 -18.75 31.03 33.13
C LYS A 83 -18.28 30.82 31.68
N GLY A 84 -17.64 31.83 31.10
CA GLY A 84 -17.22 31.82 29.69
C GLY A 84 -15.94 31.02 29.38
N ASP A 85 -15.10 30.74 30.38
CA ASP A 85 -13.72 30.26 30.15
C ASP A 85 -13.59 28.73 30.33
N ASN A 86 -14.03 28.20 31.49
CA ASN A 86 -13.91 26.76 31.82
C ASN A 86 -14.70 25.81 30.88
N SER A 87 -15.67 26.34 30.12
CA SER A 87 -16.51 25.53 29.24
C SER A 87 -15.87 25.28 27.86
N LEU A 88 -14.96 26.14 27.42
CA LEU A 88 -14.24 25.97 26.16
C LEU A 88 -13.10 24.97 26.32
N ASP A 89 -12.42 24.99 27.48
CA ASP A 89 -11.39 24.01 27.81
C ASP A 89 -11.94 22.59 27.91
N ALA A 90 -13.10 22.38 28.53
CA ALA A 90 -13.73 21.06 28.60
C ALA A 90 -14.09 20.48 27.22
N VAL A 91 -14.45 21.32 26.24
CA VAL A 91 -14.72 20.89 24.86
C VAL A 91 -13.42 20.58 24.11
N ASN A 92 -12.37 21.37 24.33
CA ASN A 92 -11.04 21.12 23.77
C ASN A 92 -10.42 19.83 24.33
N ASP A 93 -10.54 19.58 25.63
CA ASP A 93 -10.08 18.37 26.30
C ASP A 93 -10.86 17.15 25.81
N PHE A 94 -12.20 17.24 25.71
CA PHE A 94 -13.03 16.17 25.15
C PHE A 94 -12.63 15.85 23.70
N ARG A 95 -12.34 16.87 22.89
CA ARG A 95 -11.88 16.65 21.52
C ARG A 95 -10.51 15.96 21.50
N LYS A 96 -9.57 16.42 22.32
CA LYS A 96 -8.21 15.88 22.39
C LYS A 96 -8.17 14.44 22.88
N GLU A 97 -9.01 14.08 23.85
CA GLU A 97 -9.10 12.72 24.39
C GLU A 97 -9.81 11.73 23.47
N ASN A 98 -10.73 12.20 22.62
CA ASN A 98 -11.53 11.32 21.76
C ASN A 98 -11.13 11.33 20.28
N THR A 99 -10.13 12.13 19.89
CA THR A 99 -9.64 12.14 18.50
C THR A 99 -9.04 10.78 18.17
N MET A 100 -9.49 10.17 17.08
CA MET A 100 -8.91 8.94 16.58
C MET A 100 -7.73 9.25 15.66
N GLU A 101 -6.60 8.62 15.95
CA GLU A 101 -5.39 8.69 15.12
C GLU A 101 -5.23 7.39 14.33
N LEU A 102 -4.79 7.51 13.08
CA LEU A 102 -4.45 6.33 12.28
C LEU A 102 -3.06 5.86 12.67
N VAL A 103 -2.99 4.76 13.40
CA VAL A 103 -1.74 4.05 13.62
C VAL A 103 -1.59 3.02 12.51
N ASP A 104 -0.65 3.26 11.58
CA ASP A 104 -0.23 2.29 10.56
C ASP A 104 1.05 1.59 11.02
N PRO A 105 0.98 0.38 11.61
CA PRO A 105 2.15 -0.33 12.10
C PRO A 105 2.98 -0.99 10.99
N LEU A 106 2.48 -0.99 9.74
CA LEU A 106 3.11 -1.66 8.61
C LEU A 106 3.73 -0.69 7.60
N ASP A 107 3.56 0.62 7.80
CA ASP A 107 3.94 1.67 6.85
C ASP A 107 3.55 1.30 5.42
N ILE A 108 2.25 1.02 5.20
CA ILE A 108 1.73 0.40 3.99
C ILE A 108 2.17 1.16 2.73
N LYS A 109 2.22 2.49 2.79
CA LYS A 109 2.70 3.33 1.68
C LYS A 109 4.16 3.06 1.34
N THR A 110 5.04 3.09 2.34
CA THR A 110 6.46 2.80 2.17
C THR A 110 6.66 1.39 1.62
N LEU A 111 5.90 0.42 2.12
CA LEU A 111 5.97 -0.97 1.67
C LEU A 111 5.53 -1.14 0.21
N ILE A 112 4.47 -0.43 -0.22
CA ILE A 112 4.02 -0.42 -1.61
C ILE A 112 5.11 0.18 -2.51
N ASP A 113 5.68 1.33 -2.14
CA ASP A 113 6.73 2.00 -2.90
C ASP A 113 7.98 1.12 -3.04
N GLU A 114 8.42 0.50 -1.94
CA GLU A 114 9.54 -0.43 -1.95
C GLU A 114 9.29 -1.66 -2.84
N ASN A 115 8.08 -2.23 -2.79
CA ASN A 115 7.71 -3.37 -3.61
C ASN A 115 7.66 -3.01 -5.09
N GLU A 116 7.19 -1.81 -5.44
CA GLU A 116 7.23 -1.30 -6.80
C GLU A 116 8.67 -1.15 -7.32
N VAL A 117 9.58 -0.57 -6.52
CA VAL A 117 10.99 -0.43 -6.88
C VAL A 117 11.66 -1.79 -7.05
N LYS A 118 11.45 -2.73 -6.13
CA LYS A 118 11.98 -4.11 -6.21
C LYS A 118 11.49 -4.81 -7.47
N ARG A 119 10.19 -4.69 -7.78
CA ARG A 119 9.58 -5.26 -8.99
C ARG A 119 10.19 -4.69 -10.27
N ASN A 120 10.30 -3.36 -10.37
CA ASN A 120 10.79 -2.70 -11.57
C ASN A 120 12.28 -3.01 -11.82
N THR A 121 13.08 -3.05 -10.75
CA THR A 121 14.49 -3.47 -10.80
C THR A 121 14.61 -4.91 -11.30
N LEU A 122 13.89 -5.84 -10.69
CA LEU A 122 13.91 -7.25 -11.09
C LEU A 122 13.45 -7.44 -12.54
N LEU A 123 12.44 -6.70 -12.99
CA LEU A 123 11.97 -6.75 -14.36
C LEU A 123 13.05 -6.33 -15.37
N SER A 124 13.80 -5.27 -15.05
CA SER A 124 14.92 -4.78 -15.87
C SER A 124 16.08 -5.79 -15.94
N GLU A 125 16.41 -6.41 -14.80
CA GLU A 125 17.42 -7.47 -14.74
C GLU A 125 17.01 -8.68 -15.59
N LEU A 126 15.76 -9.15 -15.47
CA LEU A 126 15.24 -10.25 -16.26
C LEU A 126 15.27 -9.95 -17.76
N ASP A 127 14.87 -8.75 -18.18
CA ASP A 127 14.91 -8.36 -19.59
C ASP A 127 16.35 -8.31 -20.15
N THR A 128 17.31 -7.85 -19.35
CA THR A 128 18.72 -7.81 -19.74
C THR A 128 19.32 -9.21 -19.83
N GLN A 129 19.13 -10.03 -18.80
CA GLN A 129 19.69 -11.38 -18.73
C GLN A 129 19.08 -12.32 -19.78
N LEU A 130 17.78 -12.19 -20.05
CA LEU A 130 17.14 -12.96 -21.13
C LEU A 130 17.66 -12.56 -22.51
N LYS A 131 17.94 -11.27 -22.75
CA LYS A 131 18.56 -10.83 -24.02
C LYS A 131 19.98 -11.38 -24.17
N VAL A 132 20.79 -11.31 -23.12
CA VAL A 132 22.16 -11.87 -23.12
C VAL A 132 22.11 -13.37 -23.34
N SER A 133 21.27 -14.10 -22.60
CA SER A 133 21.11 -15.55 -22.76
C SER A 133 20.68 -15.93 -24.17
N ASN A 134 19.77 -15.18 -24.80
CA ASN A 134 19.35 -15.44 -26.18
C ASN A 134 20.47 -15.16 -27.19
N ALA A 135 21.33 -14.17 -26.94
CA ALA A 135 22.46 -13.83 -27.81
C ALA A 135 23.63 -14.82 -27.70
N THR A 136 23.80 -15.47 -26.54
CA THR A 136 24.89 -16.44 -26.31
C THR A 136 24.48 -17.89 -26.57
N THR A 137 23.18 -18.16 -26.72
CA THR A 137 22.70 -19.52 -27.01
C THR A 137 22.82 -19.78 -28.51
N PHE A 138 23.83 -20.55 -28.90
CA PHE A 138 23.96 -21.06 -30.27
C PHE A 138 22.85 -22.07 -30.55
N ILE A 139 22.15 -21.88 -31.67
CA ILE A 139 21.21 -22.85 -32.22
C ILE A 139 22.03 -23.76 -33.13
N GLU A 140 22.27 -25.01 -32.72
CA GLU A 140 22.67 -26.05 -33.68
C GLU A 140 21.43 -26.41 -34.53
N ILE A 141 21.56 -26.26 -35.85
CA ILE A 141 20.55 -26.65 -36.85
C ILE A 141 20.63 -28.17 -37.04
#